data_AF-A0A9D5HIN7-F1
#
_entry.id   AF-A0A9D5HIN7-F1
#
_cell.length_a   1.000
_cell.length_b   1.000
_cell.length_c   1.000
_cell.angle_alpha   90.00
_cell.angle_beta   90.00
_cell.angle_gamma   90.00
#
_symmetry.space_group_name_H-M   'P 1'
#
loop_
_entity.id
_entity.type
_entity.pdbx_description
1 polymer ?
#
loop_
_entity_poly.entity_id
_entity_poly.type
_entity_poly.pdbx_seq_one_letter_code
_entity_poly.pdbx_strand_id
1 'polypeptide(L)'
;MARRSNAFVALPSLRGYGTLEELFEVITWAQLGIHDKLVGLLNVDKYYNSLLSFIDKVVVEGFINPATRHIIISAPTKKELVKKLEEYLRHLGKLVRDIWEK
;
A
#
# COMPACT_ATOMS: atom_id res chain seq x y z
N MET A 1 1.36 -1.23 16.57
CA MET A 1 0.14 -1.42 15.74
C MET A 1 0.21 -2.61 14.78
N ALA A 2 1.39 -3.02 14.31
CA ALA A 2 1.58 -4.00 13.25
C ALA A 2 1.35 -5.51 13.59
N ARG A 3 0.79 -5.90 14.75
CA ARG A 3 0.70 -7.35 15.08
C ARG A 3 -0.66 -8.01 14.82
N ARG A 4 -1.73 -7.23 14.58
CA ARG A 4 -3.11 -7.74 14.41
C ARG A 4 -3.84 -7.26 13.15
N SER A 5 -3.18 -6.50 12.28
CA SER A 5 -3.77 -6.00 11.03
C SER A 5 -3.27 -6.78 9.82
N ASN A 6 -4.11 -6.98 8.80
CA ASN A 6 -3.67 -7.54 7.51
C ASN A 6 -3.29 -6.46 6.49
N ALA A 7 -3.63 -5.19 6.78
CA ALA A 7 -3.28 -4.03 5.97
C ALA A 7 -3.23 -2.76 6.85
N PHE A 8 -2.52 -1.74 6.37
CA PHE A 8 -2.59 -0.37 6.89
C PHE A 8 -3.46 0.47 5.95
N VAL A 9 -4.21 1.44 6.47
CA VAL A 9 -5.01 2.36 5.65
C VAL A 9 -4.72 3.79 6.09
N ALA A 10 -4.23 4.62 5.16
CA ALA A 10 -4.12 6.06 5.36
C ALA A 10 -5.37 6.75 4.81
N LEU A 11 -5.98 7.56 5.66
CA LEU A 11 -7.12 8.42 5.31
C LEU A 11 -6.59 9.83 5.05
N PRO A 12 -7.25 10.62 4.16
CA PRO A 12 -6.94 12.03 4.00
C PRO A 12 -7.05 12.71 5.36
N SER A 13 -5.93 13.21 5.86
CA SER A 13 -5.90 13.98 7.10
C SER A 13 -5.85 15.46 6.77
N LEU A 14 -6.78 16.20 7.37
CA LEU A 14 -6.83 17.67 7.29
C LEU A 14 -5.84 18.34 8.26
N ARG A 15 -5.02 17.57 8.99
CA ARG A 15 -4.09 18.08 10.01
C ARG A 15 -2.72 17.38 9.97
N GLY A 16 -1.72 18.10 9.47
CA GLY A 16 -0.30 17.89 9.74
C GLY A 16 0.42 16.80 8.92
N TYR A 17 1.74 16.81 8.99
CA TYR A 17 2.62 15.88 8.29
C TYR A 17 2.65 14.46 8.88
N GLY A 18 2.08 14.25 10.08
CA GLY A 18 2.15 12.98 10.80
C GLY A 18 1.61 11.79 10.01
N THR A 19 0.46 11.93 9.33
CA THR A 19 -0.09 10.85 8.51
C THR A 19 0.80 10.48 7.32
N LEU A 20 1.55 11.45 6.76
CA LEU A 20 2.49 11.17 5.69
C LEU A 20 3.75 10.48 6.22
N GLU A 21 4.22 10.91 7.38
CA GLU A 21 5.37 10.29 8.06
C GLU A 21 5.09 8.83 8.41
N GLU A 22 3.97 8.54 9.08
CA GLU A 22 3.52 7.19 9.39
C GLU A 22 3.33 6.33 8.12
N LEU A 23 2.82 6.93 7.05
CA LEU A 23 2.63 6.26 5.75
C LEU A 23 3.98 5.83 5.16
N PHE A 24 4.97 6.72 5.12
CA PHE A 24 6.29 6.40 4.59
C PHE A 24 7.04 5.41 5.47
N GLU A 25 6.83 5.44 6.79
CA GLU A 25 7.40 4.45 7.71
C GLU A 25 6.91 3.03 7.37
N VAL A 26 5.59 2.84 7.23
CA VAL A 26 5.04 1.51 6.90
C VAL A 26 5.42 1.05 5.49
N ILE A 27 5.55 1.97 4.52
CA ILE A 27 6.06 1.64 3.19
C ILE A 27 7.52 1.18 3.27
N THR A 28 8.35 1.87 4.05
CA THR A 28 9.77 1.54 4.23
C THR A 28 9.94 0.19 4.92
N TRP A 29 9.14 -0.11 5.95
CA TRP A 29 9.16 -1.43 6.59
C TRP A 29 8.75 -2.55 5.64
N ALA A 30 7.76 -2.30 4.78
CA ALA A 30 7.39 -3.25 3.74
C ALA A 30 8.53 -3.46 2.73
N GLN A 31 9.21 -2.39 2.34
CA GLN A 31 10.37 -2.45 1.45
C GLN A 31 11.55 -3.24 2.05
N LEU A 32 11.78 -3.10 3.36
CA LEU A 32 12.82 -3.82 4.09
C LEU A 32 12.46 -5.28 4.39
N GLY A 33 11.26 -5.74 4.03
CA GLY A 33 10.78 -7.09 4.32
C GLY A 33 10.45 -7.32 5.81
N ILE A 34 10.29 -6.26 6.59
CA ILE A 34 9.89 -6.35 8.00
C ILE A 34 8.42 -6.80 8.11
N HIS A 35 7.60 -6.50 7.11
CA HIS A 35 6.25 -7.02 6.98
C HIS A 35 5.76 -7.08 5.53
N ASP A 36 4.87 -8.03 5.23
CA ASP A 36 4.26 -8.17 3.88
C ASP A 36 2.86 -7.54 3.78
N LYS A 37 2.57 -6.55 4.62
CA LYS A 37 1.25 -5.93 4.68
C LYS A 37 1.07 -4.87 3.61
N LEU A 38 -0.13 -4.85 3.05
CA LEU A 38 -0.56 -3.85 2.09
C LEU A 38 -0.81 -2.50 2.76
N VAL A 39 -0.57 -1.44 2.01
CA VAL A 39 -0.81 -0.06 2.40
C VAL A 39 -1.91 0.52 1.51
N GLY A 40 -3.10 0.69 2.08
CA GLY A 40 -4.27 1.26 1.44
C GLY A 40 -4.30 2.79 1.54
N LEU A 41 -4.51 3.49 0.43
CA LEU A 41 -4.73 4.92 0.39
C LEU A 41 -6.18 5.21 -0.03
N LEU A 42 -6.94 5.85 0.86
CA LEU A 42 -8.27 6.34 0.51
C LEU A 42 -8.13 7.68 -0.23
N ASN A 43 -8.19 7.63 -1.56
CA ASN A 43 -7.94 8.76 -2.46
C ASN A 43 -9.23 9.54 -2.80
N VAL A 44 -9.88 10.09 -1.77
CA VAL A 44 -11.07 10.94 -1.93
C VAL A 44 -10.68 12.21 -2.68
N ASP A 45 -11.48 12.60 -3.67
CA ASP A 45 -11.29 13.81 -4.49
C ASP A 45 -9.87 14.00 -5.02
N LYS A 46 -9.19 12.89 -5.33
CA LYS A 46 -7.82 12.88 -5.89
C LYS A 46 -6.76 13.46 -4.94
N TYR A 47 -7.02 13.50 -3.62
CA TYR A 47 -6.12 14.03 -2.61
C TYR A 47 -4.67 13.48 -2.70
N TYR A 48 -4.51 12.18 -2.94
CA TYR A 48 -3.20 11.51 -3.03
C TYR A 48 -2.63 11.43 -4.45
N ASN A 49 -3.27 12.02 -5.47
CA ASN A 49 -2.79 11.88 -6.85
C ASN A 49 -1.36 12.41 -7.02
N SER A 50 -1.04 13.59 -6.48
CA SER A 50 0.30 14.16 -6.60
C SER A 50 1.35 13.29 -5.91
N LEU A 51 1.01 12.69 -4.76
CA LEU A 51 1.89 11.77 -4.04
C LEU A 51 2.11 10.48 -4.84
N LEU A 52 1.05 9.90 -5.39
CA LEU A 52 1.14 8.70 -6.22
C LEU A 52 1.97 8.94 -7.48
N SER A 53 1.75 10.07 -8.17
CA SER A 53 2.55 10.45 -9.34
C SER A 53 4.02 10.66 -9.00
N PHE A 54 4.32 11.23 -7.83
CA PHE A 54 5.70 11.36 -7.36
C PHE A 54 6.34 9.99 -7.13
N ILE A 55 5.63 9.08 -6.47
CA ILE A 55 6.09 7.70 -6.23
C ILE A 55 6.32 6.97 -7.57
N ASP A 56 5.39 7.11 -8.53
CA ASP A 56 5.53 6.52 -9.87
C ASP A 56 6.77 7.05 -10.59
N LYS A 57 7.04 8.35 -10.48
CA LYS A 57 8.22 8.97 -11.07
C LYS A 57 9.52 8.41 -10.49
N VAL A 58 9.65 8.33 -9.16
CA VAL A 58 10.89 7.82 -8.53
C VAL A 58 11.09 6.32 -8.76
N VAL A 59 10.01 5.56 -8.98
CA VAL A 59 10.09 4.17 -9.44
C VAL A 59 10.63 4.11 -10.87
N VAL A 60 10.13 4.94 -11.78
CA VAL A 60 10.59 5.02 -13.18
C VAL A 60 12.04 5.47 -13.27
N GLU A 61 12.47 6.41 -12.42
CA GLU A 61 13.86 6.86 -12.33
C GLU A 61 14.80 5.82 -11.69
N GLY A 62 14.26 4.70 -11.19
CA GLY A 62 15.05 3.58 -10.68
C GLY A 62 15.49 3.72 -9.22
N PHE A 63 15.00 4.74 -8.49
CA PHE A 63 15.30 4.90 -7.07
C PHE A 63 14.53 3.90 -6.19
N ILE A 64 13.36 3.44 -6.64
CA ILE A 64 12.54 2.45 -5.95
C ILE A 64 12.35 1.23 -6.85
N ASN A 65 12.51 0.04 -6.29
CA ASN A 65 12.25 -1.20 -7.02
C ASN A 65 10.76 -1.24 -7.44
N PRO A 66 10.44 -1.50 -8.72
CA PRO A 66 9.06 -1.64 -9.20
C PRO A 66 8.23 -2.67 -8.42
N ALA A 67 8.87 -3.70 -7.85
CA ALA A 67 8.21 -4.63 -6.94
C ALA A 67 7.64 -3.90 -5.70
N THR A 68 8.33 -2.91 -5.15
CA THR A 68 7.83 -2.20 -3.97
C THR A 68 6.58 -1.35 -4.26
N ARG A 69 6.30 -1.05 -5.55
CA ARG A 69 5.18 -0.20 -5.95
C ARG A 69 3.80 -0.85 -5.75
N HIS A 70 3.71 -2.18 -5.80
CA HIS A 70 2.45 -2.89 -5.61
C HIS A 70 1.96 -2.91 -4.16
N ILE A 71 2.82 -2.51 -3.21
CA ILE A 71 2.50 -2.44 -1.78
C ILE A 71 1.42 -1.37 -1.53
N ILE A 72 1.39 -0.32 -2.37
CA ILE A 72 0.46 0.80 -2.24
C ILE A 72 -0.75 0.58 -3.14
N ILE A 73 -1.93 0.44 -2.52
CA ILE A 73 -3.22 0.28 -3.19
C ILE A 73 -4.05 1.52 -2.94
N SER A 74 -4.47 2.23 -3.97
CA SER A 74 -5.37 3.39 -3.84
C SER A 74 -6.75 3.14 -4.42
N ALA A 75 -7.76 3.75 -3.79
CA ALA A 75 -9.12 3.79 -4.31
C ALA A 75 -9.87 5.05 -3.84
N PRO A 76 -10.82 5.57 -4.64
CA PRO A 76 -11.57 6.78 -4.32
C PRO A 76 -12.61 6.56 -3.20
N THR A 77 -13.09 5.33 -3.01
CA THR A 77 -14.10 5.01 -2.00
C THR A 77 -13.64 3.91 -1.06
N LYS A 78 -14.14 3.93 0.19
CA LYS A 78 -13.87 2.89 1.19
C LYS A 78 -14.20 1.50 0.65
N LYS A 79 -15.36 1.36 0.01
CA LYS A 79 -15.86 0.08 -0.52
C LYS A 79 -14.92 -0.48 -1.58
N GLU A 80 -14.46 0.36 -2.50
CA GLU A 80 -13.47 -0.05 -3.51
C GLU A 80 -12.12 -0.38 -2.89
N LEU A 81 -11.67 0.39 -1.90
CA LEU A 81 -10.40 0.15 -1.23
C LEU A 81 -10.38 -1.24 -0.57
N VAL A 82 -11.42 -1.56 0.20
CA VAL A 82 -11.56 -2.86 0.85
C VAL A 82 -11.62 -3.98 -0.20
N LYS A 83 -12.41 -3.80 -1.26
CA LYS A 83 -12.51 -4.80 -2.34
C LYS A 83 -11.15 -5.10 -2.97
N LYS A 84 -10.37 -4.07 -3.31
CA LYS A 84 -9.03 -4.22 -3.90
C LYS A 84 -8.06 -4.91 -2.94
N LEU A 85 -8.09 -4.54 -1.65
CA LEU A 85 -7.25 -5.17 -0.63
C LEU A 85 -7.58 -6.67 -0.49
N GLU A 86 -8.86 -7.02 -0.44
CA GLU A 86 -9.28 -8.43 -0.38
C GLU A 86 -8.90 -9.23 -1.63
N GLU A 87 -9.07 -8.64 -2.82
CA GLU A 87 -8.69 -9.28 -4.08
C GLU A 87 -7.19 -9.58 -4.12
N TYR A 88 -6.37 -8.62 -3.66
CA TYR A 88 -4.93 -8.83 -3.56
C TYR A 88 -4.59 -9.94 -2.57
N LEU A 89 -5.16 -9.93 -1.36
CA LEU A 89 -4.92 -10.96 -0.35
C LEU A 89 -5.38 -12.35 -0.82
N ARG A 90 -6.49 -12.44 -1.57
CA ARG A 90 -6.92 -13.68 -2.22
C ARG A 90 -5.89 -14.17 -3.24
N HIS A 91 -5.31 -13.27 -4.03
CA HIS A 91 -4.31 -13.63 -5.04
C HIS A 91 -3.01 -14.11 -4.38
N LEU A 92 -2.54 -13.40 -3.35
CA LEU A 92 -1.38 -13.80 -2.55
C LEU A 92 -1.61 -15.17 -1.89
N GLY A 93 -2.79 -15.38 -1.31
CA GLY A 93 -3.17 -16.64 -0.68
C GLY A 93 -3.33 -17.81 -1.64
N LYS A 94 -3.55 -17.56 -2.94
CA LYS A 94 -3.49 -18.58 -4.00
C LYS A 94 -2.06 -18.86 -4.41
N LEU A 95 -1.27 -17.82 -4.68
CA LEU A 95 0.14 -17.94 -5.05
C LEU A 95 0.95 -18.75 -4.02
N VAL A 96 0.72 -18.47 -2.73
CA VAL A 96 1.36 -19.23 -1.64
C VAL A 96 0.93 -20.70 -1.67
N ARG A 97 -0.36 -21.01 -1.87
CA ARG A 97 -0.80 -22.42 -1.98
C ARG A 97 -0.18 -23.12 -3.18
N ASP A 98 -0.17 -22.47 -4.34
CA ASP A 98 0.36 -23.03 -5.58
C ASP A 98 1.88 -23.30 -5.53
N ILE A 99 2.62 -22.53 -4.72
CA ILE A 99 4.06 -22.75 -4.46
C ILE A 99 4.29 -23.93 -3.51
N TRP A 100 3.43 -24.13 -2.52
CA TRP A 100 3.57 -25.18 -1.50
C TRP A 100 2.95 -26.52 -1.89
N GLU A 101 2.02 -26.55 -2.86
CA GLU A 101 1.43 -27.77 -3.42
C GLU A 101 2.22 -28.35 -4.62
N LYS A 102 3.36 -27.74 -4.97
CA LYS A 102 4.36 -28.24 -5.93
C LYS A 102 5.58 -28.80 -5.23
#